data_AF-A0A371K1D8-F1
#
_entry.id   AF-A0A371K1D8-F1
#
_cell.length_a   1.000
_cell.length_b   1.000
_cell.length_c   1.000
_cell.angle_alpha   90.00
_cell.angle_beta   90.00
_cell.angle_gamma   90.00
#
_symmetry.space_group_name_H-M   'P 1'
#
loop_
_entity.id
_entity.type
_entity.pdbx_description
1 polymer ?
#
loop_
_entity_poly.entity_id
_entity_poly.type
_entity_poly.pdbx_seq_one_letter_code
_entity_poly.pdbx_strand_id
1 'polypeptide(L)'
;MRSNSKLLLVLLLAPGLSACGEPASPPAVAAADAGGRIAFSDPAATRVSVETGPLPARYAAALPTTSAELRDWWEDDKRFPPIMHATDGIASGDAGWIARLRRSADAVPAADAGAWAEQWRQRLQYRTLAPAFCESVRKIAAEPDSNLRRALMPAFAQECATLADAPVVLRADTPDLAVLAYYDLDSMRAGPPPAFDPRLERAARALMQGDDELQARSAAFVMAELRQPEATAALERLHTQLSAQGAESQERADHVAMAFAHSDSRIGQTQLQLACSRRVDDPICTQLRKPSKPEAAEVEPSKADPARVRARIEQLQAMGFTRVVDADPSALEGADVVSVLMAAGYAHWFDVETGQFPNAHDSLLRELAALVRPSLSGVVFEEIAPEDDEGPYQLVAYADGKIYRTRAENQGDWYDVDAVLRLLDTLLQARKSADRFLPLGTGDQTLIVVGGPRAAIDAALAQKLLTPGDPAESERAGKAFEAQVLEQLGKEKKAP
;
A
#
# COMPACT_ATOMS: atom_id res chain seq x y z
N MET A 1 5.16 -11.41 -22.22
CA MET A 1 3.75 -10.98 -22.37
C MET A 1 3.65 -9.54 -21.89
N ARG A 2 3.01 -8.65 -22.67
CA ARG A 2 2.91 -7.22 -22.33
C ARG A 2 1.70 -7.03 -21.42
N SER A 3 1.94 -6.70 -20.16
CA SER A 3 0.89 -6.41 -19.20
C SER A 3 0.03 -5.24 -19.68
N ASN A 4 -1.27 -5.45 -19.82
CA ASN A 4 -2.27 -4.41 -20.05
C ASN A 4 -2.61 -3.65 -18.74
N SER A 5 -1.63 -3.43 -17.85
CA SER A 5 -1.78 -2.70 -16.58
C SER A 5 -2.12 -1.20 -16.73
N LYS A 6 -2.20 -0.66 -17.95
CA LYS A 6 -2.47 0.77 -18.16
C LYS A 6 -3.94 1.17 -17.98
N LEU A 7 -4.89 0.22 -17.95
CA LEU A 7 -6.32 0.54 -17.79
C LEU A 7 -6.81 0.57 -16.34
N LEU A 8 -6.13 -0.10 -15.39
CA LEU A 8 -6.60 -0.19 -14.00
C LEU A 8 -6.35 1.10 -13.18
N LEU A 9 -5.35 1.91 -13.53
CA LEU A 9 -4.97 3.05 -12.70
C LEU A 9 -5.97 4.23 -12.74
N VAL A 10 -6.96 4.24 -13.63
CA VAL A 10 -7.94 5.33 -13.75
C VAL A 10 -9.09 5.19 -12.72
N LEU A 11 -9.30 4.02 -12.13
CA LEU A 11 -10.39 3.79 -11.17
C LEU A 11 -10.06 4.20 -9.72
N LEU A 12 -8.78 4.25 -9.35
CA LEU A 12 -8.35 4.54 -7.96
C LEU A 12 -8.30 6.03 -7.58
N LEU A 13 -8.56 6.96 -8.52
CA LEU A 13 -8.42 8.41 -8.31
C LEU A 13 -9.74 9.19 -8.45
N ALA A 14 -10.89 8.55 -8.23
CA ALA A 14 -12.18 9.24 -8.16
C ALA A 14 -12.57 9.51 -6.69
N PRO A 15 -12.13 10.62 -6.07
CA PRO A 15 -12.66 11.02 -4.76
C PRO A 15 -14.13 11.40 -4.94
N GLY A 16 -15.02 10.74 -4.19
CA GLY A 16 -16.43 11.16 -4.07
C GLY A 16 -17.50 10.21 -4.61
N LEU A 17 -17.18 8.95 -4.94
CA LEU A 17 -18.20 7.89 -5.08
C LEU A 17 -18.29 7.02 -3.81
N SER A 18 -18.16 7.63 -2.63
CA SER A 18 -18.77 7.07 -1.42
C SER A 18 -20.29 7.24 -1.56
N ALA A 19 -20.91 6.31 -2.27
CA ALA A 19 -22.36 6.22 -2.31
C ALA A 19 -22.84 5.80 -0.92
N CYS A 20 -23.09 6.77 -0.04
CA CYS A 20 -23.89 6.60 1.18
C CYS A 20 -25.38 6.38 0.82
N GLY A 21 -25.66 5.51 -0.15
CA GLY A 21 -26.97 4.91 -0.29
C GLY A 21 -27.12 3.92 0.85
N GLU A 22 -28.23 4.02 1.60
CA GLU A 22 -28.60 3.00 2.59
C GLU A 22 -28.40 1.61 1.97
N PRO A 23 -27.49 0.77 2.51
CA PRO A 23 -27.32 -0.57 2.01
C PRO A 23 -28.67 -1.28 2.15
N ALA A 24 -29.11 -1.95 1.07
CA ALA A 24 -30.27 -2.83 1.15
C ALA A 24 -30.07 -3.75 2.36
N SER A 25 -31.08 -3.88 3.23
CA SER A 25 -30.96 -4.67 4.45
C SER A 25 -30.40 -6.04 4.09
N PRO A 26 -29.27 -6.45 4.70
CA PRO A 26 -28.65 -7.72 4.36
C PRO A 26 -29.66 -8.85 4.59
N PRO A 27 -29.68 -9.89 3.73
CA PRO A 27 -30.50 -11.06 3.99
C PRO A 27 -30.16 -11.60 5.39
N ALA A 28 -31.18 -12.00 6.14
CA ALA A 28 -31.01 -12.50 7.51
C ALA A 28 -30.01 -13.66 7.50
N VAL A 29 -28.79 -13.40 7.97
CA VAL A 29 -27.74 -14.40 8.09
C VAL A 29 -28.24 -15.44 9.08
N ALA A 30 -28.28 -16.71 8.64
CA ALA A 30 -28.65 -17.82 9.51
C ALA A 30 -27.77 -17.79 10.77
N ALA A 31 -28.39 -17.87 11.95
CA ALA A 31 -27.71 -17.76 13.24
C ALA A 31 -26.48 -18.67 13.29
N ALA A 32 -25.29 -18.06 13.16
CA ALA A 32 -24.02 -18.74 13.30
C ALA A 32 -23.92 -19.33 14.71
N ASP A 33 -23.33 -20.52 14.81
CA ASP A 33 -23.10 -21.21 16.07
C ASP A 33 -22.39 -20.26 17.05
N ALA A 34 -22.92 -20.15 18.28
CA ALA A 34 -22.54 -19.12 19.26
C ALA A 34 -21.06 -19.16 19.68
N GLY A 35 -20.31 -20.17 19.23
CA GLY A 35 -18.86 -20.29 19.40
C GLY A 35 -18.03 -19.46 18.42
N GLY A 36 -18.65 -18.76 17.45
CA GLY A 36 -17.94 -17.83 16.54
C GLY A 36 -16.78 -18.47 15.79
N ARG A 37 -16.84 -19.76 15.47
CA ARG A 37 -15.85 -20.40 14.60
C ARG A 37 -16.01 -19.84 13.20
N ILE A 38 -14.90 -19.56 12.52
CA ILE A 38 -14.91 -19.18 11.11
C ILE A 38 -15.54 -20.35 10.34
N ALA A 39 -16.72 -20.10 9.75
CA ALA A 39 -17.43 -21.09 8.98
C ALA A 39 -16.89 -21.07 7.56
N PHE A 40 -16.01 -22.03 7.23
CA PHE A 40 -15.45 -22.12 5.89
C PHE A 40 -16.49 -22.67 4.90
N SER A 41 -16.52 -22.07 3.71
CA SER A 41 -17.48 -22.35 2.62
C SER A 41 -17.43 -23.80 2.09
N ASP A 42 -16.28 -24.47 2.12
CA ASP A 42 -16.12 -25.90 1.78
C ASP A 42 -15.24 -26.63 2.84
N PRO A 43 -15.74 -27.68 3.52
CA PRO A 43 -14.93 -28.47 4.46
C PRO A 43 -14.05 -29.54 3.81
N ALA A 44 -14.37 -29.98 2.58
CA ALA A 44 -13.76 -31.13 1.91
C ALA A 44 -12.68 -30.73 0.90
N ALA A 45 -12.80 -29.59 0.23
CA ALA A 45 -11.82 -29.10 -0.75
C ALA A 45 -10.52 -28.53 -0.14
N THR A 46 -10.46 -28.34 1.18
CA THR A 46 -9.49 -27.43 1.80
C THR A 46 -8.99 -27.95 3.15
N ARG A 47 -8.26 -29.07 3.13
CA ARG A 47 -7.44 -29.50 4.27
C ARG A 47 -6.03 -28.97 4.12
N VAL A 48 -5.50 -28.37 5.19
CA VAL A 48 -4.07 -28.07 5.27
C VAL A 48 -3.33 -29.40 5.37
N SER A 49 -2.56 -29.72 4.33
CA SER A 49 -1.64 -30.86 4.36
C SER A 49 -0.41 -30.51 5.18
N VAL A 50 0.14 -31.49 5.90
CA VAL A 50 1.33 -31.31 6.75
C VAL A 50 2.33 -32.40 6.44
N GLU A 51 3.55 -32.02 6.13
CA GLU A 51 4.68 -32.94 5.94
C GLU A 51 5.91 -32.47 6.72
N THR A 52 6.87 -33.37 6.94
CA THR A 52 8.16 -33.03 7.53
C THR A 52 9.10 -32.54 6.44
N GLY A 53 9.74 -31.39 6.67
CA GLY A 53 10.72 -30.86 5.73
C GLY A 53 11.41 -29.60 6.27
N PRO A 54 12.67 -29.36 5.89
CA PRO A 54 13.38 -28.15 6.28
C PRO A 54 12.85 -26.93 5.50
N LEU A 55 13.18 -25.73 5.99
CA LEU A 55 13.06 -24.52 5.19
C LEU A 55 13.96 -24.66 3.94
N PRO A 56 13.46 -24.39 2.72
CA PRO A 56 14.27 -24.46 1.51
C PRO A 56 15.51 -23.57 1.58
N ALA A 57 16.63 -24.04 1.05
CA ALA A 57 17.89 -23.29 1.09
C ALA A 57 17.80 -21.91 0.40
N ARG A 58 16.89 -21.73 -0.56
CA ARG A 58 16.66 -20.46 -1.28
C ARG A 58 16.30 -19.29 -0.36
N TYR A 59 15.71 -19.55 0.80
CA TYR A 59 15.42 -18.50 1.80
C TYR A 59 16.67 -17.85 2.40
N ALA A 60 17.81 -18.53 2.32
CA ALA A 60 19.11 -17.99 2.73
C ALA A 60 19.96 -17.51 1.54
N ALA A 61 19.46 -17.61 0.31
CA ALA A 61 20.20 -17.24 -0.89
C ALA A 61 20.45 -15.73 -1.00
N ALA A 62 21.36 -15.36 -1.90
CA ALA A 62 21.62 -13.98 -2.25
C ALA A 62 20.41 -13.35 -2.95
N LEU A 63 20.39 -12.02 -3.02
CA LEU A 63 19.41 -11.28 -3.81
C LEU A 63 19.92 -11.08 -5.25
N PRO A 64 19.02 -10.78 -6.21
CA PRO A 64 19.39 -10.42 -7.58
C PRO A 64 20.39 -9.26 -7.66
N THR A 65 21.41 -9.43 -8.49
CA THR A 65 22.51 -8.47 -8.68
C THR A 65 22.45 -7.71 -10.00
N THR A 66 21.45 -7.99 -10.82
CA THR A 66 21.19 -7.28 -12.09
C THR A 66 19.70 -6.97 -12.25
N SER A 67 19.36 -5.98 -13.07
CA SER A 67 17.99 -5.62 -13.41
C SER A 67 17.28 -6.72 -14.19
N ALA A 68 18.02 -7.52 -14.98
CA ALA A 68 17.50 -8.70 -15.66
C ALA A 68 17.07 -9.76 -14.64
N GLU A 69 17.96 -10.10 -13.69
CA GLU A 69 17.61 -11.03 -12.61
C GLU A 69 16.44 -10.55 -11.77
N LEU A 70 16.32 -9.24 -11.49
CA LEU A 70 15.15 -8.70 -10.79
C LEU A 70 13.86 -8.91 -11.60
N ARG A 71 13.88 -8.63 -12.91
CA ARG A 71 12.69 -8.84 -13.77
C ARG A 71 12.28 -10.31 -13.82
N ASP A 72 13.25 -11.21 -13.93
CA ASP A 72 13.01 -12.65 -14.08
C ASP A 72 12.82 -13.36 -12.72
N TRP A 73 12.95 -12.63 -11.60
CA TRP A 73 12.90 -13.22 -10.25
C TRP A 73 11.58 -13.96 -9.98
N TRP A 74 10.48 -13.53 -10.59
CA TRP A 74 9.18 -14.19 -10.39
C TRP A 74 9.18 -15.62 -10.96
N GLU A 75 9.91 -15.82 -12.06
CA GLU A 75 10.02 -17.12 -12.73
C GLU A 75 11.12 -18.01 -12.11
N ASP A 76 11.97 -17.44 -11.25
CA ASP A 76 13.10 -18.14 -10.65
C ASP A 76 12.85 -18.58 -9.21
N ASP A 77 12.14 -19.69 -9.08
CA ASP A 77 11.83 -20.29 -7.79
C ASP A 77 13.03 -21.00 -7.15
N LYS A 78 14.23 -21.03 -7.75
CA LYS A 78 15.35 -21.85 -7.22
C LYS A 78 16.53 -21.04 -6.70
N ARG A 79 16.91 -19.97 -7.41
CA ARG A 79 18.14 -19.23 -7.13
C ARG A 79 17.97 -18.20 -6.02
N PHE A 80 16.80 -17.60 -5.91
CA PHE A 80 16.56 -16.45 -5.06
C PHE A 80 15.52 -16.76 -3.97
N PRO A 81 15.52 -16.03 -2.85
CA PRO A 81 14.41 -16.12 -1.90
C PRO A 81 13.10 -15.66 -2.57
N PRO A 82 11.91 -16.06 -2.08
CA PRO A 82 10.66 -15.56 -2.62
C PRO A 82 10.59 -14.03 -2.57
N ILE A 83 10.07 -13.40 -3.64
CA ILE A 83 10.14 -11.94 -3.82
C ILE A 83 9.47 -11.22 -2.67
N MET A 84 8.25 -11.63 -2.32
CA MET A 84 7.49 -11.00 -1.25
C MET A 84 8.18 -11.20 0.11
N HIS A 85 8.77 -12.38 0.35
CA HIS A 85 9.55 -12.62 1.58
C HIS A 85 10.74 -11.67 1.73
N ALA A 86 11.48 -11.44 0.65
CA ALA A 86 12.60 -10.50 0.65
C ALA A 86 12.14 -9.04 0.75
N THR A 87 11.09 -8.67 0.00
CA THR A 87 10.57 -7.30 -0.06
C THR A 87 9.98 -6.88 1.27
N ASP A 88 9.17 -7.72 1.90
CA ASP A 88 8.62 -7.47 3.24
C ASP A 88 9.72 -7.44 4.30
N GLY A 89 10.72 -8.32 4.18
CA GLY A 89 11.90 -8.31 5.03
C GLY A 89 12.64 -6.97 4.97
N ILE A 90 12.84 -6.43 3.77
CA ILE A 90 13.44 -5.11 3.56
C ILE A 90 12.52 -4.02 4.12
N ALA A 91 11.24 -3.96 3.75
CA ALA A 91 10.27 -2.97 4.19
C ALA A 91 10.07 -2.95 5.73
N SER A 92 10.26 -4.09 6.39
CA SER A 92 10.24 -4.19 7.86
C SER A 92 11.48 -3.58 8.53
N GLY A 93 12.54 -3.31 7.76
CA GLY A 93 13.82 -2.83 8.29
C GLY A 93 14.66 -3.91 8.96
N ASP A 94 14.40 -5.19 8.67
CA ASP A 94 15.22 -6.29 9.21
C ASP A 94 16.69 -6.10 8.81
N ALA A 95 17.57 -6.04 9.80
CA ALA A 95 18.99 -5.76 9.58
C ALA A 95 19.67 -6.83 8.70
N GLY A 96 19.22 -8.09 8.77
CA GLY A 96 19.70 -9.17 7.93
C GLY A 96 19.34 -8.97 6.46
N TRP A 97 18.10 -8.58 6.18
CA TRP A 97 17.62 -8.25 4.84
C TRP A 97 18.25 -6.99 4.26
N ILE A 98 18.39 -5.92 5.05
CA ILE A 98 19.10 -4.70 4.62
C ILE A 98 20.57 -5.03 4.29
N ALA A 99 21.24 -5.86 5.10
CA ALA A 99 22.61 -6.30 4.82
C ALA A 99 22.71 -7.17 3.56
N ARG A 100 21.71 -8.03 3.28
CA ARG A 100 21.63 -8.80 2.03
C ARG A 100 21.46 -7.89 0.83
N LEU A 101 20.56 -6.90 0.91
CA LEU A 101 20.33 -5.92 -0.15
C LEU A 101 21.59 -5.11 -0.44
N ARG A 102 22.32 -4.70 0.60
CA ARG A 102 23.62 -4.02 0.44
C ARG A 102 24.61 -4.85 -0.37
N ARG A 103 24.83 -6.12 0.01
CA ARG A 103 25.73 -7.02 -0.74
C ARG A 103 25.29 -7.19 -2.19
N SER A 104 23.99 -7.24 -2.43
CA SER A 104 23.42 -7.26 -3.79
C SER A 104 23.79 -5.99 -4.55
N ALA A 105 23.57 -4.83 -3.94
CA ALA A 105 23.80 -3.51 -4.52
C ALA A 105 25.28 -3.27 -4.84
N ASP A 106 26.18 -3.74 -3.97
CA ASP A 106 27.64 -3.64 -4.14
C ASP A 106 28.14 -4.50 -5.33
N ALA A 107 27.38 -5.52 -5.74
CA ALA A 107 27.70 -6.40 -6.85
C ALA A 107 27.07 -5.96 -8.20
N VAL A 108 26.23 -4.91 -8.20
CA VAL A 108 25.54 -4.45 -9.42
C VAL A 108 26.52 -3.81 -10.40
N PRO A 109 26.56 -4.24 -11.68
CA PRO A 109 27.37 -3.59 -12.70
C PRO A 109 27.01 -2.11 -12.88
N ALA A 110 28.00 -1.23 -13.03
CA ALA A 110 27.76 0.22 -13.13
C ALA A 110 26.80 0.61 -14.25
N ALA A 111 26.82 -0.10 -15.38
CA ALA A 111 25.91 0.13 -16.50
C ALA A 111 24.44 -0.25 -16.20
N ASP A 112 24.21 -1.07 -15.17
CA ASP A 112 22.90 -1.61 -14.79
C ASP A 112 22.35 -0.97 -13.49
N ALA A 113 23.18 -0.18 -12.80
CA ALA A 113 22.86 0.49 -11.54
C ALA A 113 21.51 1.22 -11.53
N GLY A 114 21.23 2.00 -12.58
CA GLY A 114 19.99 2.77 -12.70
C GLY A 114 18.76 1.86 -12.83
N ALA A 115 18.82 0.87 -13.72
CA ALA A 115 17.72 -0.06 -13.94
C ALA A 115 17.48 -0.98 -12.73
N TRP A 116 18.54 -1.41 -12.05
CA TRP A 116 18.42 -2.21 -10.83
C TRP A 116 17.78 -1.43 -9.68
N ALA A 117 18.18 -0.17 -9.48
CA ALA A 117 17.60 0.68 -8.44
C ALA A 117 16.11 0.97 -8.71
N GLU A 118 15.75 1.22 -9.97
CA GLU A 118 14.36 1.43 -10.40
C GLU A 118 13.47 0.21 -10.13
N GLN A 119 13.99 -1.01 -10.35
CA GLN A 119 13.26 -2.25 -10.06
C GLN A 119 12.99 -2.43 -8.55
N TRP A 120 13.91 -2.01 -7.68
CA TRP A 120 13.67 -2.02 -6.23
C TRP A 120 12.70 -0.93 -5.79
N ARG A 121 12.76 0.26 -6.39
CA ARG A 121 11.78 1.33 -6.16
C ARG A 121 10.36 0.82 -6.39
N GLN A 122 10.12 0.21 -7.55
CA GLN A 122 8.79 -0.32 -7.91
C GLN A 122 8.28 -1.36 -6.89
N ARG A 123 9.17 -2.21 -6.36
CA ARG A 123 8.82 -3.23 -5.36
C ARG A 123 8.47 -2.66 -3.98
N LEU A 124 9.01 -1.49 -3.63
CA LEU A 124 8.78 -0.83 -2.34
C LEU A 124 7.67 0.22 -2.39
N GLN A 125 7.24 0.68 -3.58
CA GLN A 125 6.32 1.81 -3.77
C GLN A 125 4.95 1.63 -3.09
N TYR A 126 4.51 0.40 -2.84
CA TYR A 126 3.21 0.09 -2.22
C TYR A 126 3.37 -0.71 -0.92
N ARG A 127 4.55 -0.67 -0.30
CA ARG A 127 4.81 -1.39 0.95
C ARG A 127 4.64 -0.45 2.14
N THR A 128 3.95 -0.92 3.17
CA THR A 128 3.99 -0.26 4.47
C THR A 128 5.38 -0.38 5.08
N LEU A 129 6.07 0.75 5.22
CA LEU A 129 7.42 0.78 5.76
C LEU A 129 7.40 0.86 7.30
N ALA A 130 8.09 -0.07 7.94
CA ALA A 130 8.16 -0.09 9.39
C ALA A 130 9.09 1.03 9.94
N PRO A 131 8.92 1.48 11.19
CA PRO A 131 9.83 2.44 11.81
C PRO A 131 11.31 2.03 11.76
N ALA A 132 11.60 0.72 11.87
CA ALA A 132 12.95 0.19 11.76
C ALA A 132 13.56 0.35 10.36
N PHE A 133 12.74 0.31 9.30
CA PHE A 133 13.18 0.65 7.95
C PHE A 133 13.58 2.12 7.90
N CYS A 134 12.71 3.02 8.37
CA CYS A 134 12.99 4.45 8.39
C CYS A 134 14.28 4.79 9.15
N GLU A 135 14.51 4.17 10.31
CA GLU A 135 15.75 4.36 11.08
C GLU A 135 16.99 3.84 10.32
N SER A 136 16.89 2.65 9.74
CA SER A 136 17.99 2.02 8.99
C SER A 136 18.34 2.82 7.74
N VAL A 137 17.34 3.20 6.95
CA VAL A 137 17.56 3.92 5.70
C VAL A 137 17.97 5.37 5.93
N ARG A 138 17.58 6.02 7.03
CA ARG A 138 18.13 7.34 7.40
C ARG A 138 19.65 7.31 7.54
N LYS A 139 20.21 6.24 8.12
CA LYS A 139 21.67 6.06 8.21
C LYS A 139 22.29 5.89 6.82
N ILE A 140 21.65 5.11 5.95
CA ILE A 140 22.07 4.88 4.56
C ILE A 140 21.98 6.16 3.71
N ALA A 141 20.96 6.99 3.92
CA ALA A 141 20.75 8.24 3.21
C ALA A 141 21.91 9.23 3.40
N ALA A 142 22.55 9.19 4.57
CA ALA A 142 23.73 9.98 4.91
C ALA A 142 25.04 9.45 4.31
N GLU A 143 25.07 8.22 3.79
CA GLU A 143 26.26 7.63 3.15
C GLU A 143 26.58 8.29 1.79
N PRO A 144 27.79 8.10 1.25
CA PRO A 144 28.10 8.46 -0.14
C PRO A 144 27.14 7.80 -1.14
N ASP A 145 27.11 8.32 -2.37
CA ASP A 145 26.33 7.73 -3.47
C ASP A 145 26.65 6.24 -3.65
N SER A 146 25.61 5.42 -3.75
CA SER A 146 25.69 3.97 -3.92
C SER A 146 24.41 3.43 -4.53
N ASN A 147 24.47 2.24 -5.13
CA ASN A 147 23.29 1.57 -5.68
C ASN A 147 22.23 1.31 -4.60
N LEU A 148 22.67 0.96 -3.38
CA LEU A 148 21.77 0.76 -2.25
C LEU A 148 21.02 2.03 -1.89
N ARG A 149 21.75 3.16 -1.78
CA ARG A 149 21.14 4.46 -1.50
C ARG A 149 20.13 4.81 -2.59
N ARG A 150 20.51 4.70 -3.87
CA ARG A 150 19.60 5.00 -4.99
C ARG A 150 18.32 4.17 -4.98
N ALA A 151 18.41 2.88 -4.63
CA ALA A 151 17.26 1.97 -4.56
C ALA A 151 16.30 2.28 -3.41
N LEU A 152 16.81 2.69 -2.24
CA LEU A 152 16.01 2.89 -1.03
C LEU A 152 15.51 4.33 -0.84
N MET A 153 16.20 5.32 -1.42
CA MET A 153 15.90 6.73 -1.20
C MET A 153 14.47 7.16 -1.60
N PRO A 154 13.85 6.68 -2.69
CA PRO A 154 12.49 7.08 -3.03
C PRO A 154 11.46 6.67 -1.96
N ALA A 155 11.49 5.40 -1.53
CA ALA A 155 10.58 4.91 -0.49
C ALA A 155 10.84 5.61 0.86
N PHE A 156 12.10 5.88 1.21
CA PHE A 156 12.44 6.66 2.40
C PHE A 156 11.93 8.11 2.31
N ALA A 157 12.12 8.78 1.17
CA ALA A 157 11.69 10.16 0.98
C ALA A 157 10.17 10.29 1.07
N GLN A 158 9.43 9.33 0.52
CA GLN A 158 7.97 9.30 0.55
C GLN A 158 7.43 9.05 1.97
N GLU A 159 7.89 8.01 2.66
CA GLU A 159 7.20 7.50 3.86
C GLU A 159 7.88 7.85 5.19
N CYS A 160 9.16 8.19 5.17
CA CYS A 160 10.01 8.27 6.36
C CYS A 160 10.67 9.63 6.58
N ALA A 161 10.94 10.36 5.51
CA ALA A 161 11.68 11.62 5.58
C ALA A 161 10.85 12.70 6.26
N THR A 162 11.55 13.53 7.03
CA THR A 162 10.99 14.68 7.73
C THR A 162 11.69 15.95 7.27
N LEU A 163 11.26 17.12 7.74
CA LEU A 163 11.97 18.38 7.47
C LEU A 163 13.46 18.33 7.89
N ALA A 164 13.81 17.55 8.91
CA ALA A 164 15.19 17.38 9.36
C ALA A 164 16.06 16.57 8.36
N ASP A 165 15.43 15.79 7.48
CA ASP A 165 16.12 14.95 6.49
C ASP A 165 16.41 15.72 5.18
N ALA A 166 16.00 16.99 5.05
CA ALA A 166 16.26 17.81 3.86
C ALA A 166 17.74 17.80 3.40
N PRO A 167 18.75 17.91 4.29
CA PRO A 167 20.15 17.90 3.87
C PRO A 167 20.61 16.60 3.19
N VAL A 168 19.98 15.46 3.48
CA VAL A 168 20.32 14.17 2.84
C VAL A 168 19.47 13.88 1.61
N VAL A 169 18.23 14.37 1.58
CA VAL A 169 17.34 14.22 0.41
C VAL A 169 17.73 15.18 -0.71
N LEU A 170 18.07 16.43 -0.41
CA LEU A 170 18.31 17.47 -1.42
C LEU A 170 19.74 17.48 -2.01
N ARG A 171 20.52 16.43 -1.74
CA ARG A 171 21.85 16.26 -2.33
C ARG A 171 21.78 16.13 -3.85
N ALA A 172 22.87 16.51 -4.51
CA ALA A 172 22.99 16.43 -5.97
C ALA A 172 22.93 14.99 -6.51
N ASP A 173 23.34 14.01 -5.70
CA ASP A 173 23.38 12.58 -6.04
C ASP A 173 22.11 11.81 -5.62
N THR A 174 21.14 12.45 -4.98
CA THR A 174 19.85 11.82 -4.70
C THR A 174 19.05 11.66 -6.01
N PRO A 175 18.40 10.50 -6.27
CA PRO A 175 17.52 10.35 -7.42
C PRO A 175 16.42 11.42 -7.49
N ASP A 176 16.09 11.89 -8.69
CA ASP A 176 15.09 12.95 -8.88
C ASP A 176 13.70 12.57 -8.32
N LEU A 177 13.29 11.31 -8.48
CA LEU A 177 12.03 10.82 -7.91
C LEU A 177 12.00 10.86 -6.38
N ALA A 178 13.14 10.64 -5.71
CA ALA A 178 13.20 10.77 -4.26
C ALA A 178 13.11 12.23 -3.81
N VAL A 179 13.61 13.18 -4.63
CA VAL A 179 13.41 14.61 -4.35
C VAL A 179 11.94 14.98 -4.51
N LEU A 180 11.26 14.53 -5.57
CA LEU A 180 9.82 14.78 -5.72
C LEU A 180 9.01 14.18 -4.57
N ALA A 181 9.24 12.91 -4.23
CA ALA A 181 8.50 12.21 -3.17
C ALA A 181 8.64 12.88 -1.80
N TYR A 182 9.73 13.61 -1.55
CA TYR A 182 9.90 14.37 -0.31
C TYR A 182 9.05 15.65 -0.23
N TYR A 183 8.72 16.23 -1.39
CA TYR A 183 7.86 17.42 -1.49
C TYR A 183 6.39 17.10 -1.72
N ASP A 184 6.06 15.83 -1.97
CA ASP A 184 4.69 15.38 -2.15
C ASP A 184 3.90 15.58 -0.84
N LEU A 185 2.83 16.38 -0.91
CA LEU A 185 2.07 16.77 0.28
C LEU A 185 1.20 15.63 0.79
N ASP A 186 0.75 14.74 -0.10
CA ASP A 186 -0.09 13.60 0.27
C ASP A 186 0.69 12.60 1.13
N SER A 187 2.02 12.53 0.95
CA SER A 187 2.89 11.66 1.75
C SER A 187 3.42 12.33 3.01
N MET A 188 3.29 13.66 3.16
CA MET A 188 3.75 14.34 4.36
C MET A 188 2.80 14.15 5.53
N ARG A 189 3.30 13.42 6.53
CA ARG A 189 2.67 13.34 7.86
C ARG A 189 2.60 14.75 8.47
N ALA A 190 1.39 15.17 8.83
CA ALA A 190 1.05 16.39 9.58
C ALA A 190 2.22 17.36 9.84
N GLY A 191 2.34 18.42 9.03
CA GLY A 191 3.37 19.44 9.19
C GLY A 191 3.33 20.50 8.09
N PRO A 192 4.07 21.61 8.25
CA PRO A 192 4.22 22.58 7.17
C PRO A 192 5.04 21.98 6.02
N PRO A 193 4.78 22.36 4.76
CA PRO A 193 5.55 21.88 3.63
C PRO A 193 7.02 22.31 3.69
N PRO A 194 7.96 21.57 3.07
CA PRO A 194 9.35 21.96 3.04
C PRO A 194 9.51 23.25 2.24
N ALA A 195 10.48 24.08 2.61
CA ALA A 195 10.83 25.25 1.83
C ALA A 195 11.31 24.82 0.44
N PHE A 196 10.93 25.59 -0.59
CA PHE A 196 11.37 25.37 -1.95
C PHE A 196 12.91 25.39 -2.03
N ASP A 197 13.48 24.38 -2.69
CA ASP A 197 14.91 24.27 -2.96
C ASP A 197 15.15 24.16 -4.48
N PRO A 198 16.19 24.81 -5.05
CA PRO A 198 16.53 24.67 -6.48
C PRO A 198 16.75 23.22 -6.94
N ARG A 199 17.07 22.28 -6.04
CA ARG A 199 17.15 20.85 -6.32
C ARG A 199 15.80 20.28 -6.77
N LEU A 200 14.68 20.78 -6.24
CA LEU A 200 13.34 20.40 -6.66
C LEU A 200 13.07 20.83 -8.10
N GLU A 201 13.38 22.09 -8.47
CA GLU A 201 13.22 22.55 -9.86
C GLU A 201 14.03 21.67 -10.83
N ARG A 202 15.26 21.28 -10.46
CA ARG A 202 16.08 20.38 -11.29
C ARG A 202 15.45 18.99 -11.43
N ALA A 203 14.92 18.42 -10.34
CA ALA A 203 14.23 17.13 -10.38
C ALA A 203 12.97 17.18 -11.25
N ALA A 204 12.11 18.17 -11.01
CA ALA A 204 10.89 18.37 -11.76
C ALA A 204 11.16 18.57 -13.25
N ARG A 205 12.19 19.36 -13.60
CA ARG A 205 12.66 19.54 -14.97
C ARG A 205 13.05 18.21 -15.63
N ALA A 206 13.86 17.40 -14.97
CA ALA A 206 14.33 16.13 -15.52
C ALA A 206 13.15 15.19 -15.80
N LEU A 207 12.19 15.12 -14.88
CA LEU A 207 11.04 14.23 -15.00
C LEU A 207 10.01 14.74 -16.03
N MET A 208 9.79 16.06 -16.11
CA MET A 208 8.97 16.66 -17.16
C MET A 208 9.59 16.57 -18.56
N GLN A 209 10.90 16.37 -18.67
CA GLN A 209 11.57 16.17 -19.95
C GLN A 209 11.68 14.67 -20.33
N GLY A 210 11.51 13.76 -19.37
CA GLY A 210 11.50 12.31 -19.60
C GLY A 210 10.27 11.81 -20.35
N ASP A 211 10.27 10.53 -20.73
CA ASP A 211 9.23 9.93 -21.59
C ASP A 211 7.94 9.55 -20.84
N ASP A 212 7.92 9.67 -19.51
CA ASP A 212 6.78 9.28 -18.67
C ASP A 212 5.88 10.49 -18.36
N GLU A 213 4.73 10.56 -19.04
CA GLU A 213 3.74 11.63 -18.86
C GLU A 213 3.13 11.68 -17.45
N LEU A 214 3.00 10.53 -16.78
CA LEU A 214 2.47 10.48 -15.41
C LEU A 214 3.48 11.09 -14.44
N GLN A 215 4.77 10.82 -14.61
CA GLN A 215 5.82 11.45 -13.81
C GLN A 215 5.94 12.95 -14.10
N ALA A 216 5.81 13.36 -15.37
CA ALA A 216 5.79 14.78 -15.73
C ALA A 216 4.61 15.52 -15.08
N ARG A 217 3.42 14.90 -15.07
CA ARG A 217 2.22 15.43 -14.41
C ARG A 217 2.43 15.50 -12.90
N SER A 218 2.80 14.40 -12.25
CA SER A 218 3.06 14.34 -10.80
C SER A 218 4.07 15.41 -10.36
N ALA A 219 5.18 15.58 -11.09
CA ALA A 219 6.16 16.63 -10.83
C ALA A 219 5.56 18.05 -10.86
N ALA A 220 4.60 18.29 -11.76
CA ALA A 220 3.92 19.58 -11.87
C ALA A 220 3.00 19.83 -10.67
N PHE A 221 2.25 18.81 -10.23
CA PHE A 221 1.36 18.91 -9.07
C PHE A 221 2.13 19.19 -7.79
N VAL A 222 3.19 18.43 -7.52
CA VAL A 222 4.09 18.67 -6.37
C VAL A 222 4.56 20.13 -6.34
N MET A 223 4.96 20.69 -7.49
CA MET A 223 5.40 22.08 -7.58
C MET A 223 4.28 23.10 -7.30
N ALA A 224 3.07 22.85 -7.79
CA ALA A 224 1.93 23.73 -7.62
C ALA A 224 1.39 23.72 -6.18
N GLU A 225 1.32 22.54 -5.57
CA GLU A 225 0.74 22.30 -4.25
C GLU A 225 1.57 22.89 -3.11
N LEU A 226 2.88 23.09 -3.31
CA LEU A 226 3.70 23.82 -2.34
C LEU A 226 3.21 25.23 -2.05
N ARG A 227 2.45 25.84 -2.98
CA ARG A 227 1.89 27.21 -2.85
C ARG A 227 2.94 28.26 -2.45
N GLN A 228 4.17 28.04 -2.87
CA GLN A 228 5.29 28.96 -2.67
C GLN A 228 5.53 29.77 -3.96
N PRO A 229 5.78 31.08 -3.89
CA PRO A 229 6.03 31.92 -5.06
C PRO A 229 7.18 31.41 -5.94
N GLU A 230 8.26 30.91 -5.32
CA GLU A 230 9.44 30.39 -5.99
C GLU A 230 9.13 29.12 -6.78
N ALA A 231 8.36 28.19 -6.19
CA ALA A 231 7.91 26.96 -6.83
C ALA A 231 6.97 27.27 -8.01
N THR A 232 6.03 28.20 -7.82
CA THR A 232 5.11 28.65 -8.87
C THR A 232 5.87 29.28 -10.04
N ALA A 233 6.81 30.18 -9.76
CA ALA A 233 7.64 30.80 -10.79
C ALA A 233 8.52 29.79 -11.53
N ALA A 234 9.01 28.76 -10.84
CA ALA A 234 9.75 27.66 -11.46
C ALA A 234 8.84 26.81 -12.38
N LEU A 235 7.64 26.47 -11.95
CA LEU A 235 6.66 25.74 -12.76
C LEU A 235 6.29 26.50 -14.04
N GLU A 236 6.07 27.82 -13.95
CA GLU A 236 5.82 28.68 -15.12
C GLU A 236 6.99 28.69 -16.12
N ARG A 237 8.24 28.75 -15.62
CA ARG A 237 9.43 28.66 -16.47
C ARG A 237 9.50 27.31 -17.18
N LEU A 238 9.24 26.21 -16.48
CA LEU A 238 9.25 24.86 -17.04
C LEU A 238 8.18 24.68 -18.11
N HIS A 239 6.94 25.11 -17.83
CA HIS A 239 5.85 25.10 -18.81
C HIS A 239 6.20 25.91 -20.06
N THR A 240 6.75 27.11 -19.88
CA THR A 240 7.17 27.97 -21.00
C THR A 240 8.24 27.30 -21.87
N GLN A 241 9.20 26.64 -21.24
CA GLN A 241 10.27 25.93 -21.95
C GLN A 241 9.73 24.73 -22.74
N LEU A 242 8.81 23.94 -22.16
CA LEU A 242 8.16 22.83 -22.87
C LEU A 242 7.33 23.33 -24.05
N SER A 243 6.56 24.39 -23.87
CA SER A 243 5.74 24.99 -24.93
C SER A 243 6.59 25.52 -26.10
N ALA A 244 7.82 25.97 -25.81
CA ALA A 244 8.75 26.48 -26.81
C ALA A 244 9.43 25.38 -27.65
N GLN A 245 9.33 24.10 -27.26
CA GLN A 245 9.96 22.98 -27.97
C GLN A 245 9.17 22.51 -29.21
N GLY A 246 7.99 23.09 -29.47
CA GLY A 246 7.18 22.81 -30.65
C GLY A 246 5.98 21.91 -30.37
N ALA A 247 5.33 21.46 -31.44
CA ALA A 247 4.05 20.75 -31.35
C ALA A 247 4.15 19.41 -30.61
N GLU A 248 5.27 18.69 -30.73
CA GLU A 248 5.49 17.40 -30.06
C GLU A 248 5.50 17.53 -28.53
N SER A 249 6.04 18.64 -28.00
CA SER A 249 6.06 18.91 -26.55
C SER A 249 4.79 19.62 -26.05
N GLN A 250 3.86 20.01 -26.94
CA GLN A 250 2.65 20.75 -26.54
C GLN A 250 1.73 19.90 -25.67
N GLU A 251 1.55 18.62 -25.98
CA GLU A 251 0.76 17.70 -25.16
C GLU A 251 1.33 17.64 -23.73
N ARG A 252 2.65 17.54 -23.61
CA ARG A 252 3.30 17.52 -22.31
C ARG A 252 3.19 18.84 -21.57
N ALA A 253 3.31 19.97 -22.28
CA ALA A 253 3.05 21.28 -21.70
C ALA A 253 1.61 21.37 -21.17
N ASP A 254 0.63 20.81 -21.87
CA ASP A 254 -0.77 20.77 -21.41
C ASP A 254 -0.93 19.93 -20.14
N HIS A 255 -0.25 18.79 -20.04
CA HIS A 255 -0.20 17.99 -18.80
C HIS A 255 0.37 18.76 -17.61
N VAL A 256 1.46 19.52 -17.83
CA VAL A 256 2.05 20.38 -16.79
C VAL A 256 1.10 21.53 -16.44
N ALA A 257 0.41 22.11 -17.42
CA ALA A 257 -0.54 23.21 -17.20
C ALA A 257 -1.73 22.81 -16.33
N MET A 258 -2.11 21.52 -16.29
CA MET A 258 -3.17 21.02 -15.41
C MET A 258 -2.88 21.30 -13.94
N ALA A 259 -1.61 21.26 -13.52
CA ALA A 259 -1.23 21.51 -12.13
C ALA A 259 -1.52 22.95 -11.67
N PHE A 260 -1.64 23.91 -12.58
CA PHE A 260 -2.01 25.27 -12.21
C PHE A 260 -3.41 25.39 -11.62
N ALA A 261 -4.25 24.35 -11.71
CA ALA A 261 -5.51 24.28 -10.97
C ALA A 261 -5.31 24.37 -9.44
N HIS A 262 -4.12 23.99 -8.94
CA HIS A 262 -3.73 24.02 -7.52
C HIS A 262 -2.86 25.25 -7.18
N SER A 263 -2.71 26.20 -8.12
CA SER A 263 -1.87 27.39 -7.98
C SER A 263 -2.68 28.69 -8.03
N ASP A 264 -2.24 29.69 -7.26
CA ASP A 264 -2.81 31.05 -7.26
C ASP A 264 -2.26 31.94 -8.41
N SER A 265 -1.41 31.41 -9.29
CA SER A 265 -0.84 32.20 -10.39
C SER A 265 -1.87 32.54 -11.46
N ARG A 266 -2.07 33.83 -11.73
CA ARG A 266 -2.88 34.29 -12.86
C ARG A 266 -2.34 33.84 -14.22
N ILE A 267 -1.01 33.81 -14.37
CA ILE A 267 -0.36 33.34 -15.60
C ILE A 267 -0.64 31.84 -15.75
N GLY A 268 -0.43 31.07 -14.68
CA GLY A 268 -0.71 29.64 -14.63
C GLY A 268 -2.18 29.31 -14.97
N GLN A 269 -3.13 30.03 -14.36
CA GLN A 269 -4.57 29.89 -14.63
C GLN A 269 -4.92 30.14 -16.10
N THR A 270 -4.23 31.06 -16.77
CA THR A 270 -4.40 31.28 -18.22
C THR A 270 -3.91 30.06 -19.01
N GLN A 271 -2.77 29.48 -18.63
CA GLN A 271 -2.26 28.26 -19.28
C GLN A 271 -3.17 27.05 -19.07
N LEU A 272 -3.70 26.88 -17.86
CA LEU A 272 -4.70 25.86 -17.53
C LEU A 272 -5.93 25.97 -18.44
N GLN A 273 -6.50 27.17 -18.59
CA GLN A 273 -7.66 27.38 -19.46
C GLN A 273 -7.36 27.02 -20.93
N LEU A 274 -6.19 27.43 -21.44
CA LEU A 274 -5.74 27.07 -22.78
C LEU A 274 -5.60 25.56 -22.94
N ALA A 275 -4.98 24.88 -21.97
CA ALA A 275 -4.84 23.44 -21.98
C ALA A 275 -6.21 22.73 -21.89
N CYS A 276 -7.15 23.22 -21.07
CA CYS A 276 -8.51 22.67 -20.99
C CYS A 276 -9.37 22.90 -22.24
N SER A 277 -9.00 23.84 -23.10
CA SER A 277 -9.62 23.98 -24.43
C SER A 277 -9.16 22.88 -25.40
N ARG A 278 -7.97 22.32 -25.18
CA ARG A 278 -7.40 21.22 -25.99
C ARG A 278 -7.67 19.84 -25.38
N ARG A 279 -7.74 19.75 -24.04
CA ARG A 279 -7.96 18.51 -23.27
C ARG A 279 -9.31 18.54 -22.57
N VAL A 280 -10.38 18.59 -23.37
CA VAL A 280 -11.74 18.80 -22.85
C VAL A 280 -12.23 17.68 -21.92
N ASP A 281 -11.68 16.47 -22.07
CA ASP A 281 -12.03 15.27 -21.31
C ASP A 281 -11.09 15.02 -20.12
N ASP A 282 -10.11 15.89 -19.87
CA ASP A 282 -9.27 15.76 -18.68
C ASP A 282 -10.14 15.90 -17.41
N PRO A 283 -9.98 15.04 -16.39
CA PRO A 283 -10.78 15.10 -15.17
C PRO A 283 -10.78 16.48 -14.52
N ILE A 284 -9.65 17.19 -14.53
CA ILE A 284 -9.52 18.54 -13.94
C ILE A 284 -10.34 19.54 -14.74
N CYS A 285 -10.27 19.50 -16.07
CA CYS A 285 -11.05 20.38 -16.93
C CYS A 285 -12.55 20.13 -16.80
N THR A 286 -12.94 18.88 -16.61
CA THR A 286 -14.33 18.48 -16.34
C THR A 286 -14.80 19.02 -14.98
N GLN A 287 -13.97 18.90 -13.93
CA GLN A 287 -14.28 19.43 -12.60
C GLN A 287 -14.41 20.95 -12.60
N LEU A 288 -13.53 21.68 -13.29
CA LEU A 288 -13.56 23.15 -13.36
C LEU A 288 -14.81 23.71 -14.07
N ARG A 289 -15.45 22.91 -14.93
CA ARG A 289 -16.73 23.29 -15.58
C ARG A 289 -17.94 23.05 -14.69
N LYS A 290 -17.82 22.16 -13.69
CA LYS A 290 -18.91 21.94 -12.74
C LYS A 290 -19.02 23.19 -11.86
N PRO A 291 -20.23 23.72 -11.64
CA PRO A 291 -20.41 24.81 -10.68
C PRO A 291 -19.85 24.35 -9.33
N SER A 292 -18.95 25.15 -8.76
CA SER A 292 -18.36 24.86 -7.46
C SER A 292 -19.50 24.71 -6.46
N LYS A 293 -19.77 23.48 -6.05
CA LYS A 293 -20.61 23.23 -4.89
C LYS A 293 -19.89 23.92 -3.74
N PRO A 294 -20.57 24.76 -2.92
CA PRO A 294 -19.93 25.26 -1.72
C PRO A 294 -19.39 24.05 -0.98
N GLU A 295 -18.07 23.98 -0.89
CA GLU A 295 -17.35 22.91 -0.24
C GLU A 295 -17.89 22.92 1.19
N ALA A 296 -18.73 21.93 1.50
CA ALA A 296 -19.21 21.77 2.85
C ALA A 296 -17.92 21.51 3.61
N ALA A 297 -17.48 22.50 4.40
CA ALA A 297 -16.20 22.46 5.10
C ALA A 297 -16.04 21.04 5.63
N GLU A 298 -15.11 20.28 5.04
CA GLU A 298 -14.87 18.93 5.47
C GLU A 298 -14.47 19.09 6.93
N VAL A 299 -15.38 18.67 7.81
CA VAL A 299 -15.14 18.75 9.23
C VAL A 299 -14.06 17.72 9.45
N GLU A 300 -12.80 18.19 9.50
CA GLU A 300 -11.68 17.34 9.86
C GLU A 300 -12.12 16.51 11.06
N PRO A 301 -12.07 15.16 10.95
CA PRO A 301 -12.54 14.31 12.02
C PRO A 301 -11.82 14.73 13.28
N SER A 302 -12.58 15.30 14.23
CA SER A 302 -12.04 15.74 15.51
C SER A 302 -11.35 14.55 16.14
N LYS A 303 -10.04 14.68 16.41
CA LYS A 303 -9.29 13.68 17.20
C LYS A 303 -10.11 13.26 18.41
N ALA A 304 -10.10 11.96 18.69
CA ALA A 304 -10.81 11.43 19.84
C ALA A 304 -10.31 12.07 21.15
N ASP A 305 -11.23 12.29 22.10
CA ASP A 305 -10.88 12.74 23.45
C ASP A 305 -9.91 11.73 24.09
N PRO A 306 -8.68 12.14 24.45
CA PRO A 306 -7.68 11.23 25.03
C PRO A 306 -8.17 10.52 26.30
N ALA A 307 -9.09 11.11 27.06
CA ALA A 307 -9.67 10.44 28.23
C ALA A 307 -10.55 9.24 27.83
N ARG A 308 -11.32 9.35 26.75
CA ARG A 308 -12.12 8.24 26.21
C ARG A 308 -11.22 7.13 25.65
N VAL A 309 -10.15 7.51 24.97
CA VAL A 309 -9.17 6.55 24.43
C VAL A 309 -8.50 5.76 25.58
N ARG A 310 -8.08 6.43 26.67
CA ARG A 310 -7.54 5.75 27.86
C ARG A 310 -8.55 4.78 28.49
N ALA A 311 -9.80 5.20 28.66
CA ALA A 311 -10.85 4.32 29.18
C ALA A 311 -11.05 3.07 28.30
N ARG A 312 -10.94 3.22 26.97
CA ARG A 312 -10.99 2.10 26.03
C ARG A 312 -9.78 1.17 26.17
N ILE A 313 -8.58 1.72 26.30
CA ILE A 313 -7.34 0.97 26.55
C ILE A 313 -7.48 0.13 27.83
N GLU A 314 -7.91 0.74 28.94
CA GLU A 314 -8.11 0.04 30.22
C GLU A 314 -9.13 -1.10 30.09
N GLN A 315 -10.25 -0.85 29.38
CA GLN A 315 -11.27 -1.88 29.14
C GLN A 315 -10.71 -3.08 28.35
N LEU A 316 -9.98 -2.82 27.25
CA LEU A 316 -9.41 -3.88 26.41
C LEU A 316 -8.28 -4.63 27.13
N GLN A 317 -7.48 -3.91 27.91
CA GLN A 317 -6.45 -4.53 28.74
C GLN A 317 -7.06 -5.49 29.76
N ALA A 318 -8.17 -5.11 30.41
CA ALA A 318 -8.89 -5.96 31.37
C ALA A 318 -9.47 -7.23 30.72
N MET A 319 -9.70 -7.23 29.40
CA MET A 319 -10.11 -8.42 28.65
C MET A 319 -8.94 -9.33 28.28
N GLY A 320 -7.70 -8.85 28.37
CA GLY A 320 -6.49 -9.61 28.05
C GLY A 320 -5.74 -9.16 26.80
N PHE A 321 -6.12 -8.05 26.16
CA PHE A 321 -5.34 -7.45 25.08
C PHE A 321 -4.16 -6.65 25.66
N THR A 322 -3.13 -7.34 26.15
CA THR A 322 -2.06 -6.73 26.96
C THR A 322 -1.27 -5.64 26.24
N ARG A 323 -1.11 -5.70 24.91
CA ARG A 323 -0.34 -4.69 24.13
C ARG A 323 -1.05 -3.35 23.95
N VAL A 324 -2.33 -3.22 24.32
CA VAL A 324 -3.04 -1.93 24.18
C VAL A 324 -2.48 -0.83 25.07
N VAL A 325 -1.71 -1.19 26.11
CA VAL A 325 -1.02 -0.23 26.99
C VAL A 325 0.08 0.56 26.28
N ASP A 326 0.59 0.05 25.16
CA ASP A 326 1.66 0.68 24.39
C ASP A 326 1.11 1.74 23.40
N ALA A 327 -0.21 1.81 23.21
CA ALA A 327 -0.84 2.78 22.33
C ALA A 327 -0.81 4.19 22.96
N ASP A 328 -0.35 5.20 22.21
CA ASP A 328 -0.40 6.60 22.62
C ASP A 328 -1.82 7.17 22.43
N PRO A 329 -2.54 7.52 23.52
CA PRO A 329 -3.90 8.03 23.41
C PRO A 329 -4.04 9.34 22.63
N SER A 330 -2.96 10.12 22.50
CA SER A 330 -2.95 11.40 21.79
C SER A 330 -2.72 11.27 20.28
N ALA A 331 -2.25 10.11 19.84
CA ALA A 331 -1.97 9.81 18.44
C ALA A 331 -3.16 9.15 17.72
N LEU A 332 -4.21 8.73 18.45
CA LEU A 332 -5.34 8.01 17.87
C LEU A 332 -6.43 8.95 17.35
N GLU A 333 -6.92 8.64 16.16
CA GLU A 333 -8.03 9.37 15.52
C GLU A 333 -9.37 9.00 16.16
N GLY A 334 -9.54 7.74 16.60
CA GLY A 334 -10.77 7.19 17.18
C GLY A 334 -10.59 6.59 18.58
N ALA A 335 -11.67 6.63 19.38
CA ALA A 335 -11.78 5.92 20.68
C ALA A 335 -12.61 4.62 20.58
N ASP A 336 -12.96 4.22 19.36
CA ASP A 336 -13.59 2.93 19.10
C ASP A 336 -12.59 1.78 19.33
N VAL A 337 -13.13 0.57 19.42
CA VAL A 337 -12.36 -0.62 19.77
C VAL A 337 -11.33 -0.96 18.70
N VAL A 338 -11.69 -0.80 17.43
CA VAL A 338 -10.84 -1.22 16.30
C VAL A 338 -9.64 -0.29 16.19
N SER A 339 -9.84 1.03 16.29
CA SER A 339 -8.73 2.01 16.31
C SER A 339 -7.68 1.69 17.38
N VAL A 340 -8.11 1.37 18.60
CA VAL A 340 -7.19 1.02 19.70
C VAL A 340 -6.50 -0.33 19.44
N LEU A 341 -7.21 -1.33 18.92
CA LEU A 341 -6.62 -2.63 18.60
C LEU A 341 -5.62 -2.55 17.43
N MET A 342 -5.89 -1.75 16.40
CA MET A 342 -4.96 -1.52 15.28
C MET A 342 -3.66 -0.89 15.78
N ALA A 343 -3.76 0.17 16.58
CA ALA A 343 -2.59 0.84 17.16
C ALA A 343 -1.75 -0.07 18.08
N ALA A 344 -2.41 -1.01 18.77
CA ALA A 344 -1.76 -2.03 19.59
C ALA A 344 -1.20 -3.21 18.78
N GLY A 345 -1.42 -3.23 17.46
CA GLY A 345 -1.03 -4.30 16.56
C GLY A 345 -1.78 -5.62 16.80
N TYR A 346 -3.04 -5.56 17.26
CA TYR A 346 -3.98 -6.68 17.35
C TYR A 346 -4.97 -6.71 16.20
N ALA A 347 -5.10 -5.63 15.42
CA ALA A 347 -5.94 -5.58 14.24
C ALA A 347 -5.16 -5.10 13.01
N HIS A 348 -5.57 -5.57 11.83
CA HIS A 348 -5.04 -5.15 10.54
C HIS A 348 -6.21 -4.90 9.60
N TRP A 349 -6.25 -3.71 9.00
CA TRP A 349 -7.19 -3.33 7.95
C TRP A 349 -6.46 -3.39 6.62
N PHE A 350 -7.10 -3.97 5.61
CA PHE A 350 -6.56 -4.09 4.26
C PHE A 350 -7.69 -4.15 3.23
N ASP A 351 -7.38 -3.78 1.99
CA ASP A 351 -8.25 -4.04 0.85
C ASP A 351 -8.13 -5.51 0.44
N VAL A 352 -9.26 -6.17 0.20
CA VAL A 352 -9.26 -7.57 -0.28
C VAL A 352 -8.87 -7.64 -1.76
N GLU A 353 -9.07 -6.55 -2.50
CA GLU A 353 -8.53 -6.36 -3.84
C GLU A 353 -7.05 -5.94 -3.77
N THR A 354 -6.21 -6.62 -4.53
CA THR A 354 -4.76 -6.38 -4.58
C THR A 354 -4.34 -5.56 -5.79
N GLY A 355 -5.17 -5.51 -6.83
CA GLY A 355 -4.88 -4.84 -8.10
C GLY A 355 -3.67 -5.40 -8.86
N GLN A 356 -3.18 -6.59 -8.49
CA GLN A 356 -1.99 -7.20 -9.07
C GLN A 356 -2.12 -8.72 -9.18
N PHE A 357 -1.28 -9.31 -10.03
CA PHE A 357 -1.03 -10.74 -10.07
C PHE A 357 0.49 -10.97 -10.08
N PRO A 358 1.02 -11.88 -9.24
CA PRO A 358 0.30 -12.60 -8.18
C PRO A 358 -0.10 -11.74 -6.98
N ASN A 359 -1.10 -12.21 -6.23
CA ASN A 359 -1.82 -11.41 -5.23
C ASN A 359 -1.00 -11.14 -3.97
N ALA A 360 0.12 -11.85 -3.74
CA ALA A 360 0.95 -11.72 -2.55
C ALA A 360 0.26 -12.15 -1.24
N HIS A 361 -0.50 -13.26 -1.26
CA HIS A 361 -1.12 -13.85 -0.07
C HIS A 361 -0.10 -14.11 1.05
N ASP A 362 1.17 -14.32 0.72
CA ASP A 362 2.23 -14.55 1.70
C ASP A 362 2.65 -13.28 2.45
N SER A 363 2.48 -12.10 1.86
CA SER A 363 2.58 -10.81 2.58
C SER A 363 1.45 -10.69 3.59
N LEU A 364 0.20 -10.91 3.17
CA LEU A 364 -0.96 -10.88 4.06
C LEU A 364 -0.83 -11.90 5.21
N LEU A 365 -0.36 -13.13 4.91
CA LEU A 365 -0.07 -14.14 5.93
C LEU A 365 0.93 -13.64 6.98
N ARG A 366 1.99 -12.92 6.58
CA ARG A 366 2.99 -12.35 7.50
C ARG A 366 2.39 -11.23 8.36
N GLU A 367 1.62 -10.34 7.76
CA GLU A 367 0.96 -9.22 8.44
C GLU A 367 -0.03 -9.72 9.50
N LEU A 368 -0.87 -10.69 9.14
CA LEU A 368 -1.82 -11.30 10.06
C LEU A 368 -1.11 -12.14 11.14
N ALA A 369 -0.07 -12.90 10.79
CA ALA A 369 0.72 -13.63 11.80
C ALA A 369 1.35 -12.70 12.86
N ALA A 370 1.68 -11.45 12.51
CA ALA A 370 2.22 -10.47 13.44
C ALA A 370 1.22 -10.02 14.53
N LEU A 371 -0.10 -10.22 14.31
CA LEU A 371 -1.17 -9.88 15.25
C LEU A 371 -1.23 -10.80 16.47
N VAL A 372 -0.65 -12.00 16.38
CA VAL A 372 -0.67 -13.03 17.43
C VAL A 372 0.74 -13.31 17.97
N ARG A 373 1.65 -12.33 17.92
CA ARG A 373 3.00 -12.51 18.45
C ARG A 373 2.98 -12.80 19.96
N PRO A 374 3.81 -13.73 20.47
CA PRO A 374 4.86 -14.47 19.73
C PRO A 374 4.41 -15.81 19.12
N SER A 375 3.12 -16.18 19.16
CA SER A 375 2.63 -17.51 18.80
C SER A 375 3.04 -17.98 17.40
N LEU A 376 3.07 -17.08 16.42
CA LEU A 376 3.49 -17.36 15.05
C LEU A 376 4.85 -16.75 14.67
N SER A 377 5.64 -16.30 15.65
CA SER A 377 7.00 -15.83 15.39
C SER A 377 7.86 -16.95 14.77
N GLY A 378 8.69 -16.59 13.79
CA GLY A 378 9.60 -17.50 13.10
C GLY A 378 8.95 -18.42 12.06
N VAL A 379 7.64 -18.31 11.83
CA VAL A 379 7.00 -18.98 10.68
C VAL A 379 7.38 -18.24 9.40
N VAL A 380 7.71 -19.00 8.35
CA VAL A 380 8.00 -18.45 7.04
C VAL A 380 6.86 -18.81 6.10
N PHE A 381 6.34 -17.83 5.35
CA PHE A 381 5.23 -18.01 4.42
C PHE A 381 5.68 -17.82 2.98
N GLU A 382 4.99 -18.49 2.06
CA GLU A 382 5.20 -18.37 0.62
C GLU A 382 3.91 -18.64 -0.14
N GLU A 383 3.74 -17.88 -1.21
CA GLU A 383 2.73 -18.07 -2.23
C GLU A 383 3.41 -18.68 -3.45
N ILE A 384 2.79 -19.71 -4.01
CA ILE A 384 3.14 -20.25 -5.32
C ILE A 384 1.94 -20.00 -6.23
N ALA A 385 2.11 -19.09 -7.18
CA ALA A 385 1.10 -18.74 -8.17
C ALA A 385 0.95 -19.83 -9.24
N PRO A 386 -0.24 -19.93 -9.89
CA PRO A 386 -0.41 -20.80 -11.04
C PRO A 386 0.44 -20.34 -12.24
N GLU A 387 0.78 -21.25 -13.15
CA GLU A 387 1.56 -20.94 -14.36
C GLU A 387 0.75 -20.19 -15.44
N ASP A 388 -0.57 -20.34 -15.43
CA ASP A 388 -1.48 -19.90 -16.50
C ASP A 388 -2.42 -18.75 -16.08
N ASP A 389 -2.17 -18.12 -14.94
CA ASP A 389 -3.00 -17.08 -14.32
C ASP A 389 -4.47 -17.49 -14.03
N GLU A 390 -4.84 -18.76 -14.27
CA GLU A 390 -6.21 -19.28 -14.10
C GLU A 390 -6.30 -20.36 -13.00
N GLY A 391 -5.21 -21.12 -12.78
CA GLY A 391 -5.15 -22.15 -11.74
C GLY A 391 -5.18 -21.62 -10.31
N PRO A 392 -5.40 -22.48 -9.29
CA PRO A 392 -5.38 -22.06 -7.89
C PRO A 392 -3.95 -21.71 -7.43
N TYR A 393 -3.89 -20.86 -6.40
CA TYR A 393 -2.66 -20.62 -5.65
C TYR A 393 -2.37 -21.78 -4.69
N GLN A 394 -1.09 -21.98 -4.39
CA GLN A 394 -0.65 -22.85 -3.31
C GLN A 394 -0.01 -21.98 -2.22
N LEU A 395 -0.66 -21.89 -1.06
CA LEU A 395 -0.12 -21.23 0.12
C LEU A 395 0.71 -22.22 0.93
N VAL A 396 1.90 -21.81 1.33
CA VAL A 396 2.87 -22.64 2.05
C VAL A 396 3.33 -21.92 3.32
N ALA A 397 3.41 -22.66 4.42
CA ALA A 397 4.06 -22.20 5.64
C ALA A 397 5.11 -23.21 6.12
N TYR A 398 6.27 -22.72 6.51
CA TYR A 398 7.36 -23.51 7.08
C TYR A 398 7.48 -23.16 8.57
N ALA A 399 7.23 -24.14 9.43
CA ALA A 399 7.25 -23.95 10.88
C ALA A 399 7.71 -25.24 11.58
N ASP A 400 8.65 -25.10 12.51
CA ASP A 400 9.05 -26.17 13.43
C ASP A 400 9.48 -27.48 12.73
N GLY A 401 10.20 -27.36 11.60
CA GLY A 401 10.66 -28.50 10.78
C GLY A 401 9.55 -29.19 9.98
N LYS A 402 8.40 -28.52 9.81
CA LYS A 402 7.25 -28.99 9.03
C LYS A 402 6.89 -27.98 7.95
N ILE A 403 6.24 -28.50 6.92
CA ILE A 403 5.69 -27.75 5.81
C ILE A 403 4.18 -27.95 5.82
N TYR A 404 3.46 -26.83 5.90
CA TYR A 404 2.00 -26.76 5.88
C TYR A 404 1.58 -26.20 4.52
N ARG A 405 0.62 -26.84 3.86
CA ARG A 405 0.16 -26.43 2.53
C ARG A 405 -1.35 -26.41 2.44
N THR A 406 -1.90 -25.31 1.93
CA THR A 406 -3.31 -25.21 1.55
C THR A 406 -3.47 -24.60 0.17
N ARG A 407 -4.49 -25.04 -0.54
CA ARG A 407 -4.95 -24.42 -1.77
C ARG A 407 -5.67 -23.11 -1.42
N ALA A 408 -5.45 -22.09 -2.24
CA ALA A 408 -6.24 -20.86 -2.27
C ALA A 408 -6.86 -20.75 -3.68
N GLU A 409 -8.15 -20.46 -3.75
CA GLU A 409 -8.82 -20.27 -5.03
C GLU A 409 -8.28 -19.02 -5.72
N ASN A 410 -8.21 -19.08 -7.04
CA ASN A 410 -7.82 -17.93 -7.83
C ASN A 410 -9.06 -17.07 -8.09
N GLN A 411 -9.10 -15.94 -7.40
CA GLN A 411 -10.21 -15.01 -7.42
C GLN A 411 -9.92 -13.80 -8.32
N GLY A 412 -8.94 -13.90 -9.21
CA GLY A 412 -8.36 -12.78 -9.96
C GLY A 412 -7.30 -12.09 -9.11
N ASP A 413 -7.36 -10.77 -9.05
CA ASP A 413 -6.55 -9.90 -8.20
C ASP A 413 -7.08 -9.75 -6.77
N TRP A 414 -7.88 -10.70 -6.28
CA TRP A 414 -8.47 -10.71 -4.93
C TRP A 414 -7.83 -11.78 -4.04
N TYR A 415 -7.64 -11.48 -2.76
CA TYR A 415 -7.20 -12.50 -1.80
C TYR A 415 -8.28 -13.56 -1.53
N ASP A 416 -7.91 -14.85 -1.53
CA ASP A 416 -8.67 -15.89 -0.84
C ASP A 416 -8.36 -15.82 0.68
N VAL A 417 -9.04 -14.89 1.35
CA VAL A 417 -8.87 -14.65 2.79
C VAL A 417 -9.24 -15.88 3.63
N ASP A 418 -10.19 -16.69 3.16
CA ASP A 418 -10.58 -17.93 3.83
C ASP A 418 -9.42 -18.93 3.89
N ALA A 419 -8.69 -19.13 2.77
CA ALA A 419 -7.51 -19.98 2.74
C ALA A 419 -6.38 -19.44 3.64
N VAL A 420 -6.18 -18.12 3.66
CA VAL A 420 -5.19 -17.44 4.51
C VAL A 420 -5.49 -17.70 6.00
N LEU A 421 -6.71 -17.40 6.46
CA LEU A 421 -7.10 -17.56 7.87
C LEU A 421 -7.06 -19.04 8.31
N ARG A 422 -7.41 -19.96 7.41
CA ARG A 422 -7.35 -21.41 7.68
C ARG A 422 -5.93 -21.91 7.89
N LEU A 423 -4.98 -21.45 7.08
CA LEU A 423 -3.57 -21.80 7.24
C LEU A 423 -3.04 -21.28 8.58
N LEU A 424 -3.35 -20.02 8.93
CA LEU A 424 -2.94 -19.41 10.20
C LEU A 424 -3.55 -20.11 11.42
N ASP A 425 -4.85 -20.43 11.39
CA ASP A 425 -5.49 -21.17 12.48
C ASP A 425 -4.90 -22.58 12.64
N THR A 426 -4.59 -23.27 11.54
CA THR A 426 -3.91 -24.57 11.60
C THR A 426 -2.53 -24.47 12.27
N LEU A 427 -1.77 -23.42 12.00
CA LEU A 427 -0.48 -23.18 12.65
C LEU A 427 -0.62 -22.88 14.15
N LEU A 428 -1.62 -22.07 14.54
CA LEU A 428 -1.92 -21.81 15.95
C LEU A 428 -2.29 -23.10 16.69
N GLN A 429 -3.12 -23.95 16.08
CA GLN A 429 -3.46 -25.26 16.64
C GLN A 429 -2.25 -26.18 16.76
N ALA A 430 -1.39 -26.24 15.73
CA ALA A 430 -0.17 -27.05 15.74
C ALA A 430 0.79 -26.65 16.87
N ARG A 431 0.84 -25.34 17.18
CA ARG A 431 1.62 -24.78 18.29
C ARG A 431 0.87 -24.74 19.63
N LYS A 432 -0.37 -25.25 19.68
CA LYS A 432 -1.25 -25.22 20.86
C LYS A 432 -1.41 -23.82 21.46
N SER A 433 -1.42 -22.80 20.60
CA SER A 433 -1.61 -21.42 21.04
C SER A 433 -3.04 -21.21 21.56
N ALA A 434 -3.17 -20.31 22.53
CA ALA A 434 -4.45 -19.83 23.01
C ALA A 434 -4.98 -18.64 22.19
N ASP A 435 -4.26 -18.22 21.16
CA ASP A 435 -4.68 -17.13 20.28
C ASP A 435 -5.70 -17.62 19.22
N ARG A 436 -6.37 -16.67 18.57
CA ARG A 436 -7.24 -16.89 17.41
C ARG A 436 -7.27 -15.66 16.52
N PHE A 437 -7.83 -15.83 15.32
CA PHE A 437 -8.21 -14.75 14.42
C PHE A 437 -9.73 -14.55 14.43
N LEU A 438 -10.16 -13.33 14.14
CA LEU A 438 -11.55 -12.91 13.99
C LEU A 438 -11.64 -11.88 12.85
N PRO A 439 -12.22 -12.23 11.70
CA PRO A 439 -12.57 -11.25 10.67
C PRO A 439 -13.73 -10.35 11.14
N LEU A 440 -13.68 -9.08 10.79
CA LEU A 440 -14.73 -8.08 10.99
C LEU A 440 -15.06 -7.48 9.61
N GLY A 441 -16.35 -7.48 9.26
CA GLY A 441 -16.81 -6.86 8.02
C GLY A 441 -16.82 -5.34 8.14
N THR A 442 -16.40 -4.66 7.08
CA THR A 442 -16.45 -3.19 6.96
C THR A 442 -17.68 -2.70 6.19
N GLY A 443 -18.31 -3.60 5.42
CA GLY A 443 -19.46 -3.29 4.56
C GLY A 443 -19.08 -2.83 3.15
N ASP A 444 -17.80 -2.90 2.81
CA ASP A 444 -17.24 -2.59 1.49
C ASP A 444 -16.20 -3.66 1.07
N GLN A 445 -15.35 -3.35 0.10
CA GLN A 445 -14.31 -4.27 -0.40
C GLN A 445 -13.13 -4.50 0.57
N THR A 446 -13.10 -3.78 1.70
CA THR A 446 -12.03 -3.90 2.69
C THR A 446 -12.38 -4.91 3.77
N LEU A 447 -11.40 -5.32 4.56
CA LEU A 447 -11.60 -6.23 5.69
C LEU A 447 -10.71 -5.82 6.86
N ILE A 448 -11.21 -6.07 8.08
CA ILE A 448 -10.40 -5.98 9.29
C ILE A 448 -10.26 -7.36 9.90
N VAL A 449 -9.03 -7.78 10.19
CA VAL A 449 -8.78 -9.02 10.94
C VAL A 449 -8.20 -8.67 12.29
N VAL A 450 -8.83 -9.15 13.35
CA VAL A 450 -8.33 -9.11 14.72
C VAL A 450 -7.64 -10.43 15.06
N GLY A 451 -6.38 -10.39 15.47
CA GLY A 451 -5.67 -11.52 16.05
C GLY A 451 -5.37 -11.26 17.52
N GLY A 452 -5.45 -12.27 18.39
CA GLY A 452 -5.08 -12.12 19.81
C GLY A 452 -5.58 -13.27 20.69
N PRO A 453 -5.48 -13.15 22.03
CA PRO A 453 -5.92 -14.19 22.95
C PRO A 453 -7.39 -14.52 22.75
N ARG A 454 -7.72 -15.81 22.61
CA ARG A 454 -9.10 -16.30 22.39
C ARG A 454 -10.06 -15.77 23.45
N ALA A 455 -9.68 -15.85 24.72
CA ALA A 455 -10.52 -15.37 25.82
C ALA A 455 -10.82 -13.87 25.72
N ALA A 456 -9.87 -13.05 25.24
CA ALA A 456 -10.04 -11.62 25.09
C ALA A 456 -11.00 -11.28 23.94
N ILE A 457 -10.84 -11.97 22.80
CA ILE A 457 -11.73 -11.84 21.65
C ILE A 457 -13.15 -12.29 22.01
N ASP A 458 -13.30 -13.43 22.69
CA ASP A 458 -14.60 -13.94 23.11
C ASP A 458 -15.29 -12.99 24.12
N ALA A 459 -14.53 -12.38 25.04
CA ALA A 459 -15.04 -11.36 25.95
C ALA A 459 -15.51 -10.09 25.22
N ALA A 460 -14.76 -9.63 24.20
CA ALA A 460 -15.14 -8.49 23.40
C ALA A 460 -16.41 -8.75 22.57
N LEU A 461 -16.56 -9.95 22.00
CA LEU A 461 -17.78 -10.39 21.31
C LEU A 461 -18.98 -10.44 22.26
N ALA A 462 -18.81 -11.00 23.47
CA ALA A 462 -19.88 -11.06 24.48
C ALA A 462 -20.35 -9.67 24.91
N GLN A 463 -19.45 -8.68 24.93
CA GLN A 463 -19.76 -7.27 25.22
C GLN A 463 -20.21 -6.47 23.98
N LYS A 464 -20.34 -7.11 22.81
CA LYS A 464 -20.70 -6.47 21.53
C LYS A 464 -19.76 -5.32 21.15
N LEU A 465 -18.50 -5.44 21.55
CA LEU A 465 -17.44 -4.51 21.17
C LEU A 465 -16.85 -4.83 19.79
N LEU A 466 -16.99 -6.10 19.38
CA LEU A 466 -16.62 -6.61 18.07
C LEU A 466 -17.84 -7.32 17.48
N THR A 467 -17.95 -7.27 16.16
CA THR A 467 -18.98 -8.00 15.40
C THR A 467 -18.25 -8.87 14.37
N PRO A 468 -18.48 -10.20 14.35
CA PRO A 468 -17.85 -11.07 13.37
C PRO A 468 -18.32 -10.70 11.97
N GLY A 469 -17.40 -10.71 11.01
CA GLY A 469 -17.70 -10.63 9.58
C GLY A 469 -17.52 -11.97 8.87
N ASP A 470 -18.01 -12.05 7.63
CA ASP A 470 -17.70 -13.12 6.69
C ASP A 470 -16.54 -12.66 5.78
N PRO A 471 -15.37 -13.31 5.79
CA PRO A 471 -14.25 -12.95 4.92
C PRO A 471 -14.61 -12.89 3.43
N ALA A 472 -15.53 -13.74 2.97
CA ALA A 472 -15.95 -13.80 1.58
C ALA A 472 -16.97 -12.70 1.23
N GLU A 473 -17.53 -11.99 2.21
CA GLU A 473 -18.48 -10.90 1.95
C GLU A 473 -17.80 -9.68 1.34
N SER A 474 -16.62 -9.29 1.82
CA SER A 474 -15.86 -8.16 1.28
C SER A 474 -15.50 -8.36 -0.20
N GLU A 475 -15.01 -9.55 -0.57
CA GLU A 475 -14.76 -9.93 -1.96
C GLU A 475 -16.03 -9.82 -2.83
N ARG A 476 -17.15 -10.40 -2.37
CA ARG A 476 -18.42 -10.33 -3.10
C ARG A 476 -18.95 -8.91 -3.24
N ALA A 477 -18.82 -8.09 -2.19
CA ALA A 477 -19.26 -6.71 -2.16
C ALA A 477 -18.45 -5.86 -3.16
N GLY A 478 -17.12 -6.01 -3.15
CA GLY A 478 -16.23 -5.33 -4.10
C GLY A 478 -16.54 -5.70 -5.56
N LYS A 479 -16.58 -6.99 -5.90
CA LYS A 479 -16.93 -7.44 -7.25
C LYS A 479 -18.31 -6.99 -7.72
N ALA A 480 -19.29 -6.95 -6.81
CA ALA A 480 -20.62 -6.44 -7.13
C ALA A 480 -20.61 -4.94 -7.44
N PHE A 481 -19.82 -4.16 -6.69
CA PHE A 481 -19.63 -2.73 -6.95
C PHE A 481 -18.96 -2.48 -8.29
N GLU A 482 -17.88 -3.20 -8.62
CA GLU A 482 -17.21 -3.11 -9.92
C GLU A 482 -18.15 -3.43 -11.08
N ALA A 483 -18.93 -4.50 -10.96
CA ALA A 483 -19.91 -4.88 -11.98
C ALA A 483 -20.95 -3.76 -12.19
N GLN A 484 -21.40 -3.11 -11.11
CA GLN A 484 -22.31 -1.98 -11.18
C GLN A 484 -21.68 -0.77 -11.88
N VAL A 485 -20.42 -0.43 -11.57
CA VAL A 485 -19.69 0.67 -12.21
C VAL A 485 -19.49 0.40 -13.70
N LEU A 486 -19.07 -0.82 -14.07
CA LEU A 486 -18.92 -1.22 -15.47
C LEU A 486 -20.24 -1.16 -16.24
N GLU A 487 -21.36 -1.53 -15.61
CA GLU A 487 -22.68 -1.41 -16.22
C GLU A 487 -23.06 0.07 -16.46
N GLN A 488 -22.79 0.96 -15.51
CA GLN A 488 -23.05 2.39 -15.64
C GLN A 488 -22.22 3.02 -16.77
N LEU A 489 -20.92 2.75 -16.82
CA LEU A 489 -20.04 3.24 -17.89
C LEU A 489 -20.43 2.66 -19.26
N GLY A 490 -20.90 1.41 -19.30
CA GLY A 490 -21.45 0.79 -20.50
C GLY A 490 -22.73 1.44 -21.01
N LYS A 491 -23.55 2.00 -20.12
CA LYS A 491 -24.76 2.78 -20.46
C LYS A 491 -24.40 4.18 -20.97
N GLU A 492 -23.45 4.86 -20.34
CA GLU A 492 -23.01 6.20 -20.76
C GLU A 492 -22.41 6.19 -22.17
N LYS A 493 -21.61 5.18 -22.52
CA LYS A 493 -21.06 5.02 -23.87
C LYS A 493 -22.11 4.76 -24.96
N LYS A 494 -23.32 4.33 -24.58
CA LYS A 494 -24.42 4.03 -25.51
C LYS A 494 -25.46 5.15 -25.59
N ALA A 495 -25.37 6.19 -24.75
CA ALA A 495 -26.22 7.36 -24.87
C ALA A 495 -25.79 8.18 -26.11
N PRO A 496 -26.69 8.37 -27.10
CA PRO A 496 -26.36 9.00 -28.38
C PRO A 496 -26.09 10.49 -28.32
#